data_AF-A0A8T8SC85-F1
#
_entry.id   AF-A0A8T8SC85-F1
#
_cell.length_a   1.000
_cell.length_b   1.000
_cell.length_c   1.000
_cell.angle_alpha   90.00
_cell.angle_beta   90.00
_cell.angle_gamma   90.00
#
_symmetry.space_group_name_H-M   'P 1'
#
loop_
_entity.id
_entity.type
_entity.pdbx_description
1 polymer ?
#
loop_
_entity_poly.entity_id
_entity_poly.type
_entity_poly.pdbx_seq_one_letter_code
_entity_poly.pdbx_strand_id
1 'polypeptide(L)'
;MSNAVEPNPPALAEQLRVLERLPAADRAAVEQAIREQFEEDQEEAEAEAARAAEEEEERLQADQLAADVENQRQQAVLREQEAHIAAAKTLVDLVKSQDSVAEPKDKHKKVLQDDDLENSLDLLVATPSQTIRDRIRACDYVDLWHLTAEGMAVATRAKLTGDTTFELGTDGSFKLKDSVTGFKADQELTMAAWVTALGHYVRIMQAEGVAENIVQSMIRLNYILTNHPDFARHAAAIRLWHQQQRRLWVLSGTLNAEGKRFNLGRPNSQHFDELRLRIMEERASSLSSGGSSGQAGSGGGGSGPSGGSGGKRPPPSDYPPSAPRPKVARTIFRCFVCFASDSGHPFRTCSAKVRVDGKEQHAIRGPGGRVVFADSLKPICIDYQLKGCSTACRTGGVHRCANC
;
A
#
# COMPACT_ATOMS: atom_id res chain seq x y z
N MET A 1 66.97 -40.17 4.66
CA MET A 1 65.66 -39.84 4.07
C MET A 1 65.04 -38.81 4.99
N SER A 2 65.13 -37.53 4.62
CA SER A 2 64.67 -36.43 5.47
C SER A 2 63.15 -36.33 5.32
N ASN A 3 62.40 -36.71 6.37
CA ASN A 3 60.98 -36.40 6.47
C ASN A 3 60.86 -34.87 6.55
N ALA A 4 60.53 -34.26 5.42
CA ALA A 4 60.11 -32.87 5.40
C ALA A 4 58.78 -32.81 6.15
N VAL A 5 58.81 -32.31 7.38
CA VAL A 5 57.60 -31.95 8.12
C VAL A 5 56.95 -30.84 7.32
N GLU A 6 55.78 -31.11 6.74
CA GLU A 6 55.00 -30.08 6.08
C GLU A 6 54.76 -28.93 7.07
N PRO A 7 54.92 -27.67 6.63
CA PRO A 7 54.67 -26.54 7.51
C PRO A 7 53.22 -26.56 7.97
N ASN A 8 53.00 -26.53 9.29
CA ASN A 8 51.65 -26.52 9.85
C ASN A 8 50.82 -25.40 9.20
N PRO A 9 49.55 -25.66 8.84
CA PRO A 9 48.67 -24.63 8.33
C PRO A 9 48.57 -23.48 9.33
N PRO A 10 48.44 -22.22 8.86
CA PRO A 10 48.57 -21.03 9.70
C PRO A 10 47.58 -21.01 10.88
N ALA A 11 46.38 -21.58 10.71
CA ALA A 11 45.38 -21.72 11.76
C ALA A 11 45.81 -22.73 12.86
N LEU A 12 46.35 -23.90 12.47
CA LEU A 12 46.89 -24.87 13.41
C LEU A 12 48.14 -24.32 14.12
N ALA A 13 49.03 -23.64 13.38
CA ALA A 13 50.22 -23.01 13.94
C ALA A 13 49.88 -21.94 15.00
N GLU A 14 48.75 -21.23 14.83
CA GLU A 14 48.25 -20.27 15.81
C GLU A 14 47.72 -20.95 17.08
N GLN A 15 46.94 -22.03 16.94
CA GLN A 15 46.45 -22.81 18.10
C GLN A 15 47.59 -23.45 18.90
N LEU A 16 48.63 -23.93 18.21
CA LEU A 16 49.81 -24.55 18.84
C LEU A 16 50.69 -23.55 19.63
N ARG A 17 50.53 -22.23 19.46
CA ARG A 17 51.27 -21.22 20.27
C ARG A 17 50.97 -21.34 21.77
N VAL A 18 49.84 -21.92 22.16
CA VAL A 18 49.47 -22.13 23.57
C VAL A 18 50.48 -23.06 24.28
N LEU A 19 51.13 -23.97 23.55
CA LEU A 19 52.11 -24.90 24.09
C LEU A 19 53.36 -24.22 24.67
N GLU A 20 53.71 -23.01 24.20
CA GLU A 20 54.85 -22.23 24.70
C GLU A 20 54.69 -21.89 26.20
N ARG A 21 53.45 -21.80 26.67
CA ARG A 21 53.09 -21.42 28.05
C ARG A 21 52.94 -22.61 28.99
N LEU A 22 52.99 -23.84 28.48
CA LEU A 22 52.77 -25.06 29.26
C LEU A 22 54.09 -25.70 29.73
N PRO A 23 54.09 -26.41 30.88
CA PRO A 23 55.22 -27.22 31.32
C PRO A 23 55.57 -28.33 30.32
N ALA A 24 56.85 -28.68 30.19
CA ALA A 24 57.32 -29.64 29.17
C ALA A 24 56.68 -31.04 29.28
N ALA A 25 56.24 -31.45 30.46
CA ALA A 25 55.58 -32.73 30.70
C ALA A 25 54.20 -32.84 30.02
N ASP A 26 53.48 -31.72 29.88
CA ASP A 26 52.10 -31.71 29.40
C ASP A 26 51.98 -31.34 27.91
N ARG A 27 53.05 -30.80 27.32
CA ARG A 27 53.05 -30.27 25.94
C ARG A 27 52.65 -31.32 24.91
N ALA A 28 53.19 -32.53 25.01
CA ALA A 28 52.93 -33.57 24.00
C ALA A 28 51.45 -34.01 23.98
N ALA A 29 50.83 -34.15 25.15
CA ALA A 29 49.42 -34.53 25.27
C ALA A 29 48.49 -33.41 24.76
N VAL A 30 48.81 -32.15 25.08
CA VAL A 30 48.02 -31.00 24.62
C VAL A 30 48.22 -30.73 23.13
N GLU A 31 49.42 -30.93 22.59
CA GLU A 31 49.70 -30.81 21.15
C GLU A 31 48.89 -31.82 20.34
N GLN A 32 48.83 -33.07 20.81
CA GLN A 32 48.04 -34.12 20.18
C GLN A 32 46.54 -33.79 20.21
N ALA A 33 46.02 -33.36 21.36
CA ALA A 33 44.61 -32.97 21.48
C ALA A 33 44.23 -31.77 20.58
N ILE A 34 45.12 -30.78 20.42
CA ILE A 34 44.89 -29.64 19.52
C ILE A 34 44.86 -30.10 18.06
N ARG A 35 45.74 -31.03 17.67
CA ARG A 35 45.75 -31.57 16.30
C ARG A 35 44.52 -32.40 16.00
N GLU A 36 44.12 -33.29 16.92
CA GLU A 36 42.91 -34.10 16.77
C GLU A 36 41.66 -33.21 16.66
N GLN A 37 41.54 -32.18 17.51
CA GLN A 37 40.43 -31.22 17.42
C GLN A 37 40.45 -30.44 16.10
N PHE A 38 41.62 -30.02 15.64
CA PHE A 38 41.75 -29.28 14.38
C PHE A 38 41.39 -30.15 13.16
N GLU A 39 41.73 -31.43 13.19
CA GLU A 39 41.31 -32.40 12.16
C GLU A 39 39.79 -32.59 12.18
N GLU A 40 39.17 -32.75 13.36
CA GLU A 40 37.71 -32.85 13.50
C GLU A 40 36.98 -31.59 13.01
N ASP A 41 37.49 -30.40 13.37
CA ASP A 41 36.94 -29.12 12.92
C ASP A 41 37.06 -28.95 11.39
N GLN A 42 38.14 -29.47 10.78
CA GLN A 42 38.30 -29.47 9.32
C GLN A 42 37.32 -30.41 8.64
N GLU A 43 37.16 -31.63 9.15
CA GLU A 43 36.19 -32.59 8.61
C GLU A 43 34.75 -32.06 8.73
N GLU A 44 34.40 -31.42 9.85
CA GLU A 44 33.08 -30.79 10.02
C GLU A 44 32.87 -29.62 9.05
N ALA A 45 33.88 -28.75 8.89
CA ALA A 45 33.82 -27.63 7.96
C ALA A 45 33.69 -28.09 6.49
N GLU A 46 34.40 -29.16 6.10
CA GLU A 46 34.27 -29.76 4.77
C GLU A 46 32.89 -30.39 4.57
N ALA A 47 32.33 -31.08 5.58
CA ALA A 47 30.99 -31.65 5.52
C ALA A 47 29.89 -30.56 5.48
N GLU A 48 30.06 -29.44 6.17
CA GLU A 48 29.15 -28.29 6.08
C GLU A 48 29.24 -27.62 4.71
N ALA A 49 30.44 -27.43 4.18
CA ALA A 49 30.64 -26.87 2.84
C ALA A 49 30.04 -27.78 1.75
N ALA A 50 30.16 -29.10 1.88
CA ALA A 50 29.54 -30.06 0.97
C ALA A 50 28.00 -29.97 1.02
N ARG A 51 27.40 -29.94 2.21
CA ARG A 51 25.94 -29.78 2.37
C ARG A 51 25.43 -28.45 1.81
N ALA A 52 26.16 -27.37 2.03
CA ALA A 52 25.80 -26.06 1.49
C ALA A 52 25.86 -26.03 -0.05
N ALA A 53 26.86 -26.71 -0.64
CA ALA A 53 26.97 -26.85 -2.09
C ALA A 53 25.80 -27.66 -2.68
N GLU A 54 25.40 -28.77 -2.03
CA GLU A 54 24.23 -29.56 -2.42
C GLU A 54 22.94 -28.73 -2.34
N GLU A 55 22.72 -27.98 -1.26
CA GLU A 55 21.54 -27.11 -1.11
C GLU A 55 21.52 -26.00 -2.17
N GLU A 56 22.67 -25.41 -2.51
CA GLU A 56 22.76 -24.42 -3.59
C GLU A 56 22.45 -25.03 -4.96
N GLU A 57 22.91 -26.25 -5.23
CA GLU A 57 22.59 -26.97 -6.46
C GLU A 57 21.09 -27.28 -6.55
N GLU A 58 20.46 -27.76 -5.48
CA GLU A 58 19.01 -27.99 -5.43
C GLU A 58 18.22 -26.70 -5.66
N ARG A 59 18.66 -25.58 -5.09
CA ARG A 59 18.03 -24.27 -5.32
C ARG A 59 18.15 -23.84 -6.78
N LEU A 60 19.32 -24.00 -7.40
CA LEU A 60 19.52 -23.67 -8.81
C LEU A 60 18.67 -24.55 -9.72
N GLN A 61 18.53 -25.84 -9.42
CA GLN A 61 17.65 -26.75 -10.15
C GLN A 61 16.16 -26.36 -10.01
N ALA A 62 15.72 -25.98 -8.79
CA ALA A 62 14.37 -25.50 -8.56
C ALA A 62 14.06 -24.21 -9.33
N ASP A 63 15.00 -23.27 -9.36
CA ASP A 63 14.88 -22.01 -10.11
C ASP A 63 14.81 -22.27 -11.62
N GLN A 64 15.60 -23.21 -12.15
CA GLN A 64 15.54 -23.63 -13.56
C GLN A 64 14.17 -24.25 -13.90
N LEU A 65 13.65 -25.15 -13.06
CA LEU A 65 12.32 -25.74 -13.25
C LEU A 65 11.22 -24.67 -13.22
N ALA A 66 11.31 -23.70 -12.31
CA ALA A 66 10.35 -22.60 -12.24
C ALA A 66 10.40 -21.72 -13.49
N ALA A 67 11.60 -21.43 -14.01
CA ALA A 67 11.79 -20.69 -15.25
C ALA A 67 11.20 -21.44 -16.47
N ASP A 68 11.40 -22.76 -16.53
CA ASP A 68 10.85 -23.59 -17.60
C ASP A 68 9.31 -23.64 -17.56
N VAL A 69 8.71 -23.77 -16.37
CA VAL A 69 7.25 -23.72 -16.20
C VAL A 69 6.68 -22.37 -16.64
N GLU A 70 7.35 -21.27 -16.31
CA GLU A 70 6.91 -19.93 -16.72
C GLU A 70 7.06 -19.73 -18.23
N ASN A 71 8.14 -20.21 -18.85
CA ASN A 71 8.33 -20.19 -20.29
C ASN A 71 7.23 -21.00 -21.01
N GLN A 72 6.90 -22.19 -20.50
CA GLN A 72 5.79 -23.00 -21.04
C GLN A 72 4.45 -22.27 -20.95
N ARG A 73 4.17 -21.56 -19.84
CA ARG A 73 2.95 -20.73 -19.70
C ARG A 73 2.91 -19.62 -20.72
N GLN A 74 4.01 -18.90 -20.92
CA GLN A 74 4.09 -17.82 -21.91
C GLN A 74 3.87 -18.35 -23.33
N GLN A 75 4.46 -19.50 -23.67
CA GLN A 75 4.23 -20.15 -24.97
C GLN A 75 2.78 -20.63 -25.14
N ALA A 76 2.13 -21.11 -24.08
CA ALA A 76 0.73 -21.49 -24.13
C ALA A 76 -0.19 -20.28 -24.38
N VAL A 77 0.06 -19.15 -23.71
CA VAL A 77 -0.68 -17.90 -23.91
C VAL A 77 -0.49 -17.37 -25.34
N LEU A 78 0.72 -17.43 -25.89
CA LEU A 78 0.97 -17.03 -27.29
C LEU A 78 0.20 -17.93 -28.27
N ARG A 79 0.22 -19.26 -28.06
CA ARG A 79 -0.57 -20.19 -28.89
C ARG A 79 -2.07 -19.95 -28.80
N GLU A 80 -2.58 -19.62 -27.61
CA GLU A 80 -3.99 -19.27 -27.43
C GLU A 80 -4.34 -17.96 -28.16
N GLN A 81 -3.48 -16.94 -28.09
CA GLN A 81 -3.66 -15.70 -28.86
C GLN A 81 -3.63 -15.94 -30.37
N GLU A 82 -2.69 -16.74 -30.87
CA GLU A 82 -2.63 -17.13 -32.28
C GLU A 82 -3.90 -17.89 -32.72
N ALA A 83 -4.41 -18.79 -31.87
CA ALA A 83 -5.66 -19.50 -32.11
C ALA A 83 -6.87 -18.54 -32.14
N HIS A 84 -6.93 -17.55 -31.25
CA HIS A 84 -7.96 -16.51 -31.28
C HIS A 84 -7.89 -15.65 -32.53
N ILE A 85 -6.69 -15.26 -32.96
CA ILE A 85 -6.49 -14.48 -34.20
C ILE A 85 -6.89 -15.33 -35.42
N ALA A 86 -6.53 -16.61 -35.45
CA ALA A 86 -6.92 -17.53 -36.52
C ALA A 86 -8.44 -17.76 -36.56
N ALA A 87 -9.08 -17.93 -35.41
CA ALA A 87 -10.53 -18.06 -35.30
C ALA A 87 -11.25 -16.76 -35.74
N ALA A 88 -10.77 -15.60 -35.30
CA ALA A 88 -11.29 -14.30 -35.74
C ALA A 88 -11.15 -14.11 -37.24
N LYS A 89 -10.01 -14.49 -37.82
CA LYS A 89 -9.79 -14.46 -39.27
C LYS A 89 -10.77 -15.39 -40.00
N THR A 90 -11.02 -16.59 -39.47
CA THR A 90 -11.99 -17.54 -40.04
C THR A 90 -13.42 -16.99 -40.00
N LEU A 91 -13.79 -16.28 -38.92
CA LEU A 91 -15.09 -15.59 -38.83
C LEU A 91 -15.19 -14.43 -39.81
N VAL A 92 -14.13 -13.65 -39.99
CA VAL A 92 -14.09 -12.56 -40.99
C VAL A 92 -14.20 -13.12 -42.40
N ASP A 93 -13.51 -14.22 -42.71
CA ASP A 93 -13.59 -14.88 -44.01
C ASP A 93 -14.97 -15.52 -44.23
N LEU A 94 -15.62 -16.05 -43.19
CA LEU A 94 -17.00 -16.54 -43.25
C LEU A 94 -17.99 -15.40 -43.53
N VAL A 95 -17.85 -14.25 -42.85
CA VAL A 95 -18.68 -13.07 -43.09
C VAL A 95 -18.49 -12.55 -44.52
N LYS A 96 -17.24 -12.44 -45.00
CA LYS A 96 -16.95 -12.06 -46.38
C LYS A 96 -17.50 -13.05 -47.41
N SER A 97 -17.55 -14.34 -47.08
CA SER A 97 -18.16 -15.36 -47.94
C SER A 97 -19.69 -15.27 -47.95
N GLN A 98 -20.34 -14.88 -46.84
CA GLN A 98 -21.79 -14.68 -46.76
C GLN A 98 -22.26 -13.41 -47.48
N ASP A 99 -21.46 -12.34 -47.51
CA ASP A 99 -21.78 -11.12 -48.28
C ASP A 99 -21.79 -11.36 -49.81
N SER A 100 -21.26 -12.50 -50.30
CA SER A 100 -21.27 -12.86 -51.72
C SER A 100 -22.51 -13.65 -52.18
N VAL A 101 -23.40 -14.06 -51.27
CA VAL A 101 -24.61 -14.83 -51.60
C VAL A 101 -25.83 -14.26 -50.88
N ALA A 102 -26.53 -13.37 -51.59
CA ALA A 102 -27.97 -13.08 -51.54
C ALA A 102 -28.71 -13.10 -50.18
N GLU A 103 -29.28 -11.93 -49.86
CA GLU A 103 -30.49 -11.71 -49.04
C GLU A 103 -31.42 -12.93 -48.91
N PRO A 104 -31.95 -13.22 -47.70
CA PRO A 104 -33.11 -12.44 -47.25
C PRO A 104 -33.27 -12.21 -45.74
N LYS A 105 -33.91 -11.07 -45.42
CA LYS A 105 -34.79 -10.81 -44.27
C LYS A 105 -34.42 -11.50 -42.94
N ASP A 106 -33.55 -10.85 -42.17
CA ASP A 106 -33.47 -11.15 -40.75
C ASP A 106 -34.02 -10.01 -39.89
N LYS A 107 -35.06 -10.34 -39.11
CA LYS A 107 -35.79 -9.43 -38.20
C LYS A 107 -35.03 -9.23 -36.88
N HIS A 108 -33.71 -9.29 -36.90
CA HIS A 108 -32.92 -8.90 -35.75
C HIS A 108 -32.49 -7.45 -35.91
N LYS A 109 -33.05 -6.62 -35.03
CA LYS A 109 -32.67 -5.22 -34.84
C LYS A 109 -31.16 -5.20 -34.54
N LYS A 110 -30.32 -5.08 -35.57
CA LYS A 110 -28.89 -4.79 -35.41
C LYS A 110 -28.83 -3.50 -34.61
N VAL A 111 -28.31 -3.58 -33.39
CA VAL A 111 -27.94 -2.41 -32.62
C VAL A 111 -26.73 -1.83 -33.33
N LEU A 112 -26.98 -0.91 -34.25
CA LEU A 112 -25.95 -0.02 -34.77
C LEU A 112 -25.73 1.03 -33.69
N GLN A 113 -24.54 1.03 -33.11
CA GLN A 113 -24.09 2.14 -32.27
C GLN A 113 -23.81 3.31 -33.22
N ASP A 114 -24.48 4.42 -32.98
CA ASP A 114 -24.31 5.65 -33.73
C ASP A 114 -23.03 6.33 -33.22
N ASP A 115 -21.90 6.11 -33.90
CA ASP A 115 -20.62 6.72 -33.56
C ASP A 115 -20.57 8.23 -33.89
N ASP A 116 -21.57 8.76 -34.59
CA ASP A 116 -21.73 10.20 -34.85
C ASP A 116 -22.30 10.95 -33.62
N LEU A 117 -22.91 10.23 -32.68
CA LEU A 117 -23.09 10.73 -31.31
C LEU A 117 -21.80 10.47 -30.53
N GLU A 118 -20.86 11.40 -30.65
CA GLU A 118 -19.89 11.62 -29.59
C GLU A 118 -20.66 11.61 -28.26
N ASN A 119 -20.28 10.72 -27.34
CA ASN A 119 -20.96 10.51 -26.07
C ASN A 119 -20.90 11.82 -25.27
N SER A 120 -21.83 12.75 -25.52
CA SER A 120 -21.83 14.13 -25.00
C SER A 120 -22.19 14.19 -23.52
N LEU A 121 -22.04 13.06 -22.81
CA LEU A 121 -21.95 12.98 -21.36
C LEU A 121 -20.52 13.31 -20.85
N ASP A 122 -19.64 13.82 -21.71
CA ASP A 122 -18.27 14.21 -21.37
C ASP A 122 -18.19 15.37 -20.35
N LEU A 123 -19.31 16.09 -20.14
CA LEU A 123 -19.48 17.09 -19.08
C LEU A 123 -19.52 16.50 -17.65
N LEU A 124 -19.71 15.19 -17.51
CA LEU A 124 -19.76 14.50 -16.21
C LEU A 124 -18.66 13.45 -16.02
N VAL A 125 -17.78 13.26 -17.02
CA VAL A 125 -16.57 12.46 -16.83
C VAL A 125 -15.69 13.25 -15.86
N ALA A 126 -15.55 12.74 -14.63
CA ALA A 126 -14.66 13.32 -13.65
C ALA A 126 -13.26 13.34 -14.26
N THR A 127 -12.81 14.53 -14.64
CA THR A 127 -11.50 14.76 -15.25
C THR A 127 -10.56 15.37 -14.21
N PRO A 128 -9.26 15.07 -14.27
CA PRO A 128 -8.30 15.73 -13.39
C PRO A 128 -8.24 17.23 -13.70
N SER A 129 -7.73 18.02 -12.75
CA SER A 129 -7.59 19.47 -12.95
C SER A 129 -6.68 19.80 -14.13
N GLN A 130 -6.87 20.98 -14.74
CA GLN A 130 -6.02 21.44 -15.85
C GLN A 130 -4.54 21.43 -15.45
N THR A 131 -4.21 21.90 -14.24
CA THR A 131 -2.84 21.88 -13.69
C THR A 131 -2.22 20.49 -13.73
N ILE A 132 -3.00 19.46 -13.38
CA ILE A 132 -2.52 18.08 -13.40
C ILE A 132 -2.34 17.59 -14.83
N ARG A 133 -3.26 17.91 -15.74
CA ARG A 133 -3.11 17.58 -17.17
C ARG A 133 -1.88 18.23 -17.79
N ASP A 134 -1.64 19.51 -17.48
CA ASP A 134 -0.47 20.25 -17.95
C ASP A 134 0.83 19.63 -17.44
N ARG A 135 0.87 19.20 -16.17
CA ARG A 135 2.00 18.44 -15.62
C ARG A 135 2.20 17.11 -16.35
N ILE A 136 1.13 16.37 -16.63
CA ILE A 136 1.22 15.11 -17.37
C ILE A 136 1.77 15.34 -18.78
N ARG A 137 1.28 16.37 -19.47
CA ARG A 137 1.76 16.78 -20.80
C ARG A 137 3.25 17.16 -20.77
N ALA A 138 3.68 17.89 -19.74
CA ALA A 138 5.08 18.25 -19.50
C ALA A 138 5.95 17.07 -19.02
N CYS A 139 5.36 15.88 -18.84
CA CYS A 139 6.01 14.72 -18.24
C CYS A 139 6.55 15.00 -16.82
N ASP A 140 5.91 15.88 -16.06
CA ASP A 140 6.26 16.19 -14.68
C ASP A 140 5.64 15.21 -13.68
N TYR A 141 6.11 15.30 -12.44
CA TYR A 141 5.64 14.44 -11.36
C TYR A 141 4.19 14.77 -10.94
N VAL A 142 3.39 13.71 -10.77
CA VAL A 142 2.00 13.79 -10.34
C VAL A 142 1.70 12.66 -9.33
N ASP A 143 1.16 13.01 -8.16
CA ASP A 143 0.62 12.04 -7.20
C ASP A 143 -0.65 11.37 -7.76
N LEU A 144 -0.78 10.05 -7.60
CA LEU A 144 -1.84 9.29 -8.26
C LEU A 144 -3.22 9.61 -7.72
N TRP A 145 -3.31 10.14 -6.50
CA TRP A 145 -4.57 10.55 -5.91
C TRP A 145 -5.38 11.49 -6.82
N HIS A 146 -4.73 12.43 -7.52
CA HIS A 146 -5.38 13.35 -8.44
C HIS A 146 -6.07 12.66 -9.63
N LEU A 147 -5.67 11.42 -9.92
CA LEU A 147 -6.19 10.59 -11.01
C LEU A 147 -7.17 9.51 -10.50
N THR A 148 -7.46 9.50 -9.20
CA THR A 148 -8.53 8.68 -8.63
C THR A 148 -9.89 9.33 -8.85
N ALA A 149 -10.96 8.56 -8.74
CA ALA A 149 -12.32 9.10 -8.79
C ALA A 149 -12.55 10.18 -7.72
N GLU A 150 -11.97 10.03 -6.52
CA GLU A 150 -12.06 11.03 -5.45
C GLU A 150 -11.35 12.34 -5.87
N GLY A 151 -10.10 12.25 -6.34
CA GLY A 151 -9.32 13.43 -6.75
C GLY A 151 -9.94 14.16 -7.94
N MET A 152 -10.41 13.42 -8.95
CA MET A 152 -11.06 14.02 -10.12
C MET A 152 -12.44 14.61 -9.76
N ALA A 153 -13.16 14.03 -8.81
CA ALA A 153 -14.40 14.62 -8.30
C ALA A 153 -14.15 15.93 -7.52
N VAL A 154 -13.04 16.02 -6.78
CA VAL A 154 -12.62 17.26 -6.11
C VAL A 154 -12.27 18.34 -7.15
N ALA A 155 -11.50 17.99 -8.18
CA ALA A 155 -11.18 18.92 -9.27
C ALA A 155 -12.44 19.40 -10.01
N THR A 156 -13.36 18.47 -10.32
CA THR A 156 -14.63 18.77 -10.96
C THR A 156 -15.48 19.70 -10.10
N ARG A 157 -15.57 19.44 -8.78
CA ARG A 157 -16.31 20.29 -7.85
C ARG A 157 -15.71 21.70 -7.79
N ALA A 158 -14.38 21.81 -7.68
CA ALA A 158 -13.70 23.11 -7.65
C ALA A 158 -13.97 23.93 -8.92
N LYS A 159 -13.99 23.28 -10.10
CA LYS A 159 -14.36 23.91 -11.37
C LYS A 159 -15.81 24.42 -11.37
N LEU A 160 -16.75 23.62 -10.83
CA LEU A 160 -18.17 23.96 -10.79
C LEU A 160 -18.51 25.02 -9.74
N THR A 161 -17.82 25.04 -8.59
CA THR A 161 -18.10 26.01 -7.51
C THR A 161 -17.36 27.33 -7.68
N GLY A 162 -16.40 27.42 -8.61
CA GLY A 162 -15.59 28.63 -8.83
C GLY A 162 -14.68 28.97 -7.63
N ASP A 163 -14.51 28.04 -6.70
CA ASP A 163 -13.79 28.22 -5.43
C ASP A 163 -12.28 28.14 -5.70
N THR A 164 -11.78 29.17 -6.38
CA THR A 164 -10.38 29.36 -6.73
C THR A 164 -9.73 30.12 -5.61
N THR A 165 -9.20 29.38 -4.63
CA THR A 165 -8.33 30.01 -3.62
C THR A 165 -7.00 30.33 -4.29
N PHE A 166 -6.58 31.60 -4.25
CA PHE A 166 -5.31 32.03 -4.80
C PHE A 166 -4.27 32.10 -3.69
N GLU A 167 -3.07 31.60 -3.96
CA GLU A 167 -1.89 31.87 -3.15
C GLU A 167 -1.03 32.89 -3.89
N LEU A 168 -0.69 33.99 -3.22
CA LEU A 168 0.28 34.95 -3.72
C LEU A 168 1.68 34.41 -3.40
N GLY A 169 2.41 34.02 -4.43
CA GLY A 169 3.81 33.62 -4.35
C GLY A 169 4.68 34.78 -3.84
N THR A 170 5.82 34.44 -3.25
CA THR A 170 6.81 35.42 -2.75
C THR A 170 7.43 36.28 -3.85
N ASP A 171 7.24 35.90 -5.11
CA ASP A 171 7.61 36.58 -6.35
C ASP A 171 6.48 37.47 -6.91
N GLY A 172 5.34 37.56 -6.22
CA GLY A 172 4.16 38.30 -6.69
C GLY A 172 3.31 37.54 -7.71
N SER A 173 3.61 36.26 -7.99
CA SER A 173 2.79 35.43 -8.89
C SER A 173 1.53 34.93 -8.17
N PHE A 174 0.37 35.00 -8.84
CA PHE A 174 -0.84 34.36 -8.35
C PHE A 174 -0.84 32.88 -8.77
N LYS A 175 -0.76 31.97 -7.80
CA LYS A 175 -0.89 30.53 -8.05
C LYS A 175 -2.26 30.06 -7.58
N LEU A 176 -2.95 29.32 -8.45
CA LEU A 176 -4.19 28.65 -8.07
C LEU A 176 -3.85 27.58 -7.02
N LYS A 177 -4.49 27.63 -5.86
CA LYS A 177 -4.34 26.61 -4.83
C LYS A 177 -5.20 25.41 -5.21
N ASP A 178 -4.56 24.31 -5.57
CA ASP A 178 -5.26 23.04 -5.75
C ASP A 178 -5.92 22.65 -4.41
N SER A 179 -7.22 22.36 -4.43
CA SER A 179 -7.93 21.89 -3.23
C SER A 179 -7.40 20.50 -2.83
N VAL A 180 -6.60 20.45 -1.76
CA VAL A 180 -5.97 19.22 -1.23
C VAL A 180 -6.91 18.45 -0.27
N THR A 181 -8.20 18.78 -0.28
CA THR A 181 -9.17 18.26 0.68
C THR A 181 -9.35 16.75 0.49
N GLY A 182 -8.94 15.96 1.49
CA GLY A 182 -9.01 14.49 1.41
C GLY A 182 -7.90 13.84 0.57
N PHE A 183 -6.81 14.57 0.30
CA PHE A 183 -5.60 14.01 -0.31
C PHE A 183 -5.11 12.78 0.45
N LYS A 184 -4.71 11.76 -0.29
CA LYS A 184 -4.08 10.54 0.22
C LYS A 184 -2.76 10.34 -0.51
N ALA A 185 -1.71 10.00 0.22
CA ALA A 185 -0.46 9.63 -0.42
C ALA A 185 -0.61 8.29 -1.16
N ASP A 186 0.22 8.05 -2.18
CA ASP A 186 0.13 6.85 -3.03
C ASP A 186 0.11 5.54 -2.23
N GLN A 187 0.91 5.43 -1.16
CA GLN A 187 0.96 4.26 -0.30
C GLN A 187 -0.34 3.99 0.48
N GLU A 188 -1.13 5.04 0.74
CA GLU A 188 -2.40 5.00 1.47
C GLU A 188 -3.59 4.73 0.56
N LEU A 189 -3.40 4.76 -0.77
CA LEU A 189 -4.45 4.42 -1.72
C LEU A 189 -4.86 2.95 -1.59
N THR A 190 -6.16 2.68 -1.71
CA THR A 190 -6.66 1.31 -1.84
C THR A 190 -6.18 0.71 -3.15
N MET A 191 -6.09 -0.62 -3.22
CA MET A 191 -5.63 -1.31 -4.44
C MET A 191 -6.48 -0.93 -5.65
N ALA A 192 -7.81 -0.93 -5.50
CA ALA A 192 -8.73 -0.54 -6.57
C ALA A 192 -8.52 0.91 -7.02
N ALA A 193 -8.36 1.85 -6.07
CA ALA A 193 -8.12 3.25 -6.41
C ALA A 193 -6.77 3.44 -7.11
N TRP A 194 -5.72 2.76 -6.65
CA TRP A 194 -4.39 2.83 -7.23
C TRP A 194 -4.36 2.27 -8.65
N VAL A 195 -4.84 1.03 -8.87
CA VAL A 195 -4.89 0.41 -10.21
C VAL A 195 -5.71 1.24 -11.19
N THR A 196 -6.85 1.77 -10.74
CA THR A 196 -7.69 2.63 -11.60
C THR A 196 -6.96 3.93 -11.95
N ALA A 197 -6.26 4.56 -10.99
CA ALA A 197 -5.46 5.76 -11.23
C ALA A 197 -4.30 5.51 -12.21
N LEU A 198 -3.65 4.34 -12.16
CA LEU A 198 -2.64 3.96 -13.14
C LEU A 198 -3.22 3.90 -14.56
N GLY A 199 -4.41 3.30 -14.72
CA GLY A 199 -5.12 3.24 -15.99
C GLY A 199 -5.58 4.62 -16.49
N HIS A 200 -6.02 5.51 -15.59
CA HIS A 200 -6.30 6.90 -15.95
C HIS A 200 -5.04 7.63 -16.40
N TYR A 201 -3.91 7.43 -15.71
CA TYR A 201 -2.67 8.10 -16.05
C TYR A 201 -2.25 7.81 -17.49
N VAL A 202 -2.24 6.55 -17.89
CA VAL A 202 -1.90 6.16 -19.27
C VAL A 202 -2.87 6.76 -20.28
N ARG A 203 -4.19 6.70 -20.02
CA ARG A 203 -5.20 7.28 -20.91
C ARG A 203 -5.03 8.79 -21.08
N ILE A 204 -4.73 9.50 -20.00
CA ILE A 204 -4.51 10.95 -20.04
C ILE A 204 -3.19 11.28 -20.75
N MET A 205 -2.13 10.51 -20.53
CA MET A 205 -0.87 10.70 -21.28
C MET A 205 -1.09 10.57 -22.78
N GLN A 206 -1.88 9.58 -23.23
CA GLN A 206 -2.25 9.42 -24.63
C GLN A 206 -3.08 10.59 -25.15
N ALA A 207 -4.11 11.02 -24.39
CA ALA A 207 -4.96 12.15 -24.77
C ALA A 207 -4.21 13.49 -24.83
N GLU A 208 -3.21 13.69 -23.96
CA GLU A 208 -2.38 14.90 -23.92
C GLU A 208 -1.21 14.87 -24.91
N GLY A 209 -1.09 13.81 -25.73
CA GLY A 209 -0.06 13.70 -26.76
C GLY A 209 1.35 13.46 -26.24
N VAL A 210 1.49 12.82 -25.06
CA VAL A 210 2.79 12.41 -24.54
C VAL A 210 3.42 11.38 -25.49
N ALA A 211 4.75 11.46 -25.67
CA ALA A 211 5.47 10.59 -26.59
C ALA A 211 5.24 9.09 -26.29
N GLU A 212 4.95 8.32 -27.34
CA GLU A 212 4.52 6.91 -27.23
C GLU A 212 5.53 6.04 -26.46
N ASN A 213 6.83 6.27 -26.64
CA ASN A 213 7.88 5.57 -25.90
C ASN A 213 7.77 5.77 -24.38
N ILE A 214 7.38 6.96 -23.93
CA ILE A 214 7.18 7.28 -22.51
C ILE A 214 5.89 6.60 -22.01
N VAL A 215 4.82 6.63 -22.80
CA VAL A 215 3.55 5.94 -22.50
C VAL A 215 3.79 4.44 -22.31
N GLN A 216 4.52 3.80 -23.24
CA GLN A 216 4.87 2.38 -23.16
C GLN A 216 5.74 2.06 -21.93
N SER A 217 6.70 2.91 -21.60
CA SER A 217 7.49 2.75 -20.37
C SER A 217 6.65 2.86 -19.10
N MET A 218 5.64 3.75 -19.06
CA MET A 218 4.69 3.85 -17.94
C MET A 218 3.81 2.60 -17.83
N ILE A 219 3.28 2.10 -18.97
CA ILE A 219 2.51 0.85 -19.01
C ILE A 219 3.34 -0.31 -18.46
N ARG A 220 4.62 -0.41 -18.87
CA ARG A 220 5.54 -1.44 -18.40
C ARG A 220 5.80 -1.34 -16.90
N LEU A 221 6.06 -0.14 -16.39
CA LEU A 221 6.22 0.09 -14.95
C LEU A 221 4.97 -0.35 -14.18
N ASN A 222 3.79 0.06 -14.65
CA ASN A 222 2.52 -0.30 -14.03
C ASN A 222 2.35 -1.81 -13.99
N TYR A 223 2.59 -2.50 -15.12
CA TYR A 223 2.48 -3.95 -15.21
C TYR A 223 3.43 -4.68 -14.26
N ILE A 224 4.71 -4.28 -14.22
CA ILE A 224 5.72 -4.91 -13.35
C ILE A 224 5.30 -4.79 -11.88
N LEU A 225 4.85 -3.60 -11.47
CA LEU A 225 4.55 -3.34 -10.06
C LEU A 225 3.18 -3.87 -9.63
N THR A 226 2.17 -3.88 -10.49
CA THR A 226 0.87 -4.49 -10.14
C THR A 226 0.94 -6.01 -10.08
N ASN A 227 1.85 -6.64 -10.82
CA ASN A 227 2.04 -8.10 -10.85
C ASN A 227 3.26 -8.56 -10.03
N HIS A 228 3.81 -7.70 -9.15
CA HIS A 228 4.96 -8.07 -8.34
C HIS A 228 4.61 -9.24 -7.38
N PRO A 229 5.47 -10.27 -7.23
CA PRO A 229 5.18 -11.44 -6.39
C PRO A 229 4.79 -11.08 -4.95
N ASP A 230 5.43 -10.06 -4.39
CA ASP A 230 5.19 -9.59 -3.02
C ASP A 230 4.01 -8.62 -2.87
N PHE A 231 3.23 -8.35 -3.92
CA PHE A 231 2.15 -7.36 -3.85
C PHE A 231 1.14 -7.66 -2.74
N ALA A 232 0.76 -8.92 -2.57
CA ALA A 232 -0.19 -9.33 -1.53
C ALA A 232 0.29 -9.01 -0.11
N ARG A 233 1.61 -9.09 0.15
CA ARG A 233 2.22 -8.91 1.48
C ARG A 233 2.70 -7.47 1.72
N HIS A 234 3.19 -6.84 0.66
CA HIS A 234 3.93 -5.57 0.71
C HIS A 234 3.36 -4.50 -0.22
N ALA A 235 2.03 -4.50 -0.45
CA ALA A 235 1.36 -3.56 -1.36
C ALA A 235 1.74 -2.07 -1.11
N ALA A 236 1.85 -1.65 0.15
CA ALA A 236 2.23 -0.28 0.49
C ALA A 236 3.66 0.07 0.03
N ALA A 237 4.60 -0.86 0.20
CA ALA A 237 5.99 -0.69 -0.25
C ALA A 237 6.07 -0.60 -1.77
N ILE A 238 5.30 -1.42 -2.48
CA ILE A 238 5.27 -1.40 -3.95
C ILE A 238 4.65 -0.11 -4.49
N ARG A 239 3.59 0.41 -3.85
CA ARG A 239 3.04 1.72 -4.20
C ARG A 239 4.03 2.86 -3.96
N LEU A 240 4.79 2.80 -2.86
CA LEU A 240 5.89 3.74 -2.57
C LEU A 240 7.01 3.62 -3.60
N TRP A 241 7.36 2.41 -4.01
CA TRP A 241 8.37 2.16 -5.03
C TRP A 241 7.96 2.73 -6.39
N HIS A 242 6.69 2.56 -6.78
CA HIS A 242 6.11 3.19 -7.97
C HIS A 242 6.22 4.72 -7.92
N GLN A 243 5.84 5.31 -6.79
CA GLN A 243 5.94 6.74 -6.56
C GLN A 243 7.39 7.24 -6.68
N GLN A 244 8.32 6.56 -6.00
CA GLN A 244 9.74 6.90 -6.02
C GLN A 244 10.33 6.79 -7.43
N GLN A 245 9.97 5.76 -8.20
CA GLN A 245 10.46 5.64 -9.57
C GLN A 245 10.01 6.78 -10.47
N ARG A 246 8.74 7.19 -10.37
CA ARG A 246 8.24 8.35 -11.13
C ARG A 246 8.95 9.65 -10.72
N ARG A 247 9.21 9.85 -9.41
CA ARG A 247 9.97 11.03 -8.93
C ARG A 247 11.39 11.05 -9.45
N LEU A 248 12.12 9.94 -9.29
CA LEU A 248 13.51 9.84 -9.74
C LEU A 248 13.62 9.99 -11.26
N TRP A 249 12.66 9.47 -12.01
CA TRP A 249 12.62 9.63 -13.46
C TRP A 249 12.56 11.09 -13.89
N VAL A 250 11.68 11.89 -13.26
CA VAL A 250 11.60 13.34 -13.53
C VAL A 250 12.91 14.04 -13.15
N LEU A 251 13.43 13.77 -11.96
CA LEU A 251 14.68 14.37 -11.46
C LEU A 251 15.90 14.01 -12.33
N SER A 252 15.94 12.80 -12.90
CA SER A 252 17.08 12.35 -13.71
C SER A 252 17.35 13.25 -14.92
N GLY A 253 16.29 13.83 -15.51
CA GLY A 253 16.43 14.78 -16.62
C GLY A 253 16.79 16.20 -16.20
N THR A 254 16.63 16.56 -14.92
CA THR A 254 17.05 17.87 -14.42
C THR A 254 18.50 17.88 -13.93
N LEU A 255 19.03 16.70 -13.61
CA LEU A 255 20.35 16.54 -12.96
C LEU A 255 21.49 16.30 -13.96
N ASN A 256 21.20 16.08 -15.24
CA ASN A 256 22.23 15.89 -16.26
C ASN A 256 22.21 16.98 -17.34
N ALA A 257 23.38 17.29 -17.89
CA ALA A 257 23.55 18.32 -18.90
C ALA A 257 22.80 17.99 -20.22
N GLU A 258 22.56 16.71 -20.48
CA GLU A 258 21.87 16.24 -21.69
C GLU A 258 20.34 16.22 -21.57
N GLY A 259 19.77 16.48 -20.38
CA GLY A 259 18.34 16.43 -20.13
C GLY A 259 17.71 15.03 -20.23
N LYS A 260 18.52 13.97 -20.36
CA LYS A 260 18.05 12.60 -20.65
C LYS A 260 17.52 11.92 -19.40
N ARG A 261 16.31 11.36 -19.48
CA ARG A 261 15.75 10.57 -18.40
C ARG A 261 16.06 9.08 -18.60
N PHE A 262 16.21 8.33 -17.50
CA PHE A 262 16.35 6.87 -17.60
C PHE A 262 15.05 6.21 -18.07
N ASN A 263 15.10 4.93 -18.44
CA ASN A 263 13.91 4.22 -18.89
C ASN A 263 12.98 3.89 -17.70
N LEU A 264 11.86 4.62 -17.61
CA LEU A 264 10.86 4.44 -16.55
C LEU A 264 10.32 3.00 -16.44
N GLY A 265 10.29 2.25 -17.53
CA GLY A 265 9.77 0.88 -17.58
C GLY A 265 10.73 -0.18 -17.03
N ARG A 266 11.91 0.22 -16.52
CA ARG A 266 12.89 -0.67 -15.87
C ARG A 266 13.12 -0.21 -14.42
N PRO A 267 12.23 -0.55 -13.49
CA PRO A 267 12.37 -0.13 -12.10
C PRO A 267 13.59 -0.82 -11.45
N ASN A 268 14.37 -0.06 -10.69
CA ASN A 268 15.50 -0.58 -9.90
C ASN A 268 14.98 -1.43 -8.73
N SER A 269 15.31 -2.73 -8.74
CA SER A 269 14.89 -3.70 -7.71
C SER A 269 15.50 -3.40 -6.33
N GLN A 270 16.70 -2.83 -6.25
CA GLN A 270 17.33 -2.50 -4.97
C GLN A 270 16.51 -1.49 -4.16
N HIS A 271 15.84 -0.55 -4.84
CA HIS A 271 14.96 0.42 -4.16
C HIS A 271 13.76 -0.25 -3.48
N PHE A 272 13.30 -1.40 -4.00
CA PHE A 272 12.19 -2.13 -3.36
C PHE A 272 12.61 -2.70 -2.01
N ASP A 273 13.79 -3.34 -1.95
CA ASP A 273 14.30 -3.94 -0.72
C ASP A 273 14.54 -2.89 0.37
N GLU A 274 15.14 -1.75 0.01
CA GLU A 274 15.33 -0.62 0.92
C GLU A 274 14.01 -0.09 1.48
N LEU A 275 12.99 0.09 0.63
CA LEU A 275 11.68 0.57 1.04
C LEU A 275 10.93 -0.45 1.91
N ARG A 276 11.04 -1.74 1.57
CA ARG A 276 10.47 -2.84 2.33
C ARG A 276 11.05 -2.88 3.74
N LEU A 277 12.39 -2.83 3.86
CA LEU A 277 13.09 -2.80 5.14
C LEU A 277 12.70 -1.57 5.97
N ARG A 278 12.71 -0.37 5.36
CA ARG A 278 12.32 0.88 6.05
C ARG A 278 10.90 0.81 6.63
N ILE A 279 9.92 0.32 5.87
CA ILE A 279 8.54 0.20 6.36
C ILE A 279 8.44 -0.83 7.50
N MET A 280 9.23 -1.91 7.45
CA MET A 280 9.29 -2.89 8.54
C MET A 280 9.95 -2.30 9.79
N GLU A 281 11.02 -1.54 9.64
CA GLU A 281 11.71 -0.81 10.73
C GLU A 281 10.82 0.26 11.36
N GLU A 282 10.08 1.03 10.57
CA GLU A 282 9.13 2.04 11.07
C GLU A 282 7.99 1.41 11.88
N ARG A 283 7.50 0.23 11.44
CA ARG A 283 6.52 -0.55 12.20
C ARG A 283 7.11 -1.11 13.49
N ALA A 284 8.32 -1.63 13.45
CA ALA A 284 9.02 -2.13 14.64
C ALA A 284 9.35 -1.00 15.64
N SER A 285 9.74 0.18 15.13
CA SER A 285 10.03 1.38 15.91
C SER A 285 8.77 1.97 16.55
N SER A 286 7.64 1.93 15.85
CA SER A 286 6.33 2.34 16.40
C SER A 286 5.84 1.40 17.50
N LEU A 287 6.27 0.14 17.49
CA LEU A 287 5.96 -0.84 18.54
C LEU A 287 6.89 -0.68 19.77
N SER A 288 8.13 -0.25 19.58
CA SER A 288 9.13 -0.10 20.65
C SER A 288 9.10 1.26 21.35
N SER A 289 8.64 2.32 20.69
CA SER A 289 8.44 3.65 21.29
C SER A 289 7.20 3.76 22.20
N GLY A 290 6.36 2.72 22.28
CA GLY A 290 5.23 2.63 23.21
C GLY A 290 5.56 2.10 24.63
N GLY A 291 6.83 1.79 24.92
CA GLY A 291 7.23 1.02 26.11
C GLY A 291 8.17 1.71 27.11
N SER A 292 8.43 3.01 27.04
CA SER A 292 9.42 3.66 27.92
C SER A 292 8.96 5.03 28.46
N SER A 293 8.02 5.00 29.38
CA SER A 293 7.84 6.07 30.38
C SER A 293 7.25 5.47 31.65
N GLY A 294 8.10 4.87 32.47
CA GLY A 294 7.70 4.25 33.73
C GLY A 294 8.86 4.09 34.68
N GLN A 295 9.23 5.16 35.38
CA GLN A 295 9.99 5.03 36.62
C GLN A 295 9.54 6.08 37.65
N ALA A 296 9.52 5.62 38.90
CA ALA A 296 9.23 6.28 40.18
C ALA A 296 7.77 6.25 40.70
N GLY A 297 7.55 5.41 41.71
CA GLY A 297 6.36 5.43 42.57
C GLY A 297 6.21 4.15 43.41
N SER A 298 6.78 4.15 44.61
CA SER A 298 6.81 3.06 45.60
C SER A 298 5.49 2.77 46.32
N GLY A 299 5.33 1.52 46.81
CA GLY A 299 4.40 1.05 47.85
C GLY A 299 3.25 0.17 47.33
N GLY A 300 2.83 -0.96 47.89
CA GLY A 300 3.19 -1.77 49.07
C GLY A 300 2.01 -2.70 49.41
N GLY A 301 2.27 -4.00 49.66
CA GLY A 301 1.39 -5.04 50.30
C GLY A 301 0.17 -5.54 49.50
N GLY A 302 -0.29 -6.79 49.53
CA GLY A 302 0.06 -8.04 50.21
C GLY A 302 -1.08 -9.08 50.03
N SER A 303 -0.75 -10.38 50.11
CA SER A 303 -1.60 -11.53 50.50
C SER A 303 -2.53 -12.24 49.47
N GLY A 304 -2.30 -13.55 49.23
CA GLY A 304 -3.27 -14.53 48.64
C GLY A 304 -4.20 -15.15 49.71
N PRO A 305 -4.78 -16.39 49.59
CA PRO A 305 -4.73 -17.39 48.49
C PRO A 305 -6.06 -18.21 48.20
N SER A 306 -5.99 -19.14 47.22
CA SER A 306 -6.64 -20.49 47.08
C SER A 306 -8.17 -20.75 46.89
N GLY A 307 -8.51 -21.62 45.90
CA GLY A 307 -9.56 -22.67 46.02
C GLY A 307 -10.56 -22.88 44.85
N GLY A 308 -10.53 -24.05 44.16
CA GLY A 308 -11.47 -24.52 43.10
C GLY A 308 -12.88 -24.89 43.63
N SER A 309 -13.93 -25.24 42.86
CA SER A 309 -14.09 -26.19 41.73
C SER A 309 -15.51 -25.96 41.13
N GLY A 310 -15.77 -25.96 39.82
CA GLY A 310 -16.21 -27.14 39.04
C GLY A 310 -17.52 -26.87 38.26
N GLY A 311 -17.52 -26.98 36.92
CA GLY A 311 -18.76 -26.94 36.12
C GLY A 311 -18.63 -26.60 34.61
N LYS A 312 -18.18 -27.57 33.80
CA LYS A 312 -18.39 -27.78 32.34
C LYS A 312 -18.28 -26.58 31.36
N ARG A 313 -17.15 -26.47 30.62
CA ARG A 313 -17.07 -25.80 29.30
C ARG A 313 -15.88 -26.31 28.43
N PRO A 314 -15.95 -26.18 27.08
CA PRO A 314 -15.05 -26.79 26.08
C PRO A 314 -13.74 -25.97 25.88
N PRO A 315 -12.75 -26.40 25.05
CA PRO A 315 -11.32 -26.12 25.25
C PRO A 315 -10.88 -24.66 24.94
N PRO A 316 -9.73 -24.21 25.50
CA PRO A 316 -9.33 -22.80 25.50
C PRO A 316 -8.62 -22.39 24.21
N SER A 317 -8.97 -21.18 23.74
CA SER A 317 -8.21 -20.42 22.75
C SER A 317 -7.33 -19.43 23.51
N ASP A 318 -6.02 -19.57 23.33
CA ASP A 318 -4.99 -18.71 23.92
C ASP A 318 -5.00 -17.33 23.26
N TYR A 319 -5.63 -16.35 23.93
CA TYR A 319 -5.25 -14.95 23.82
C TYR A 319 -5.34 -14.29 25.22
N PRO A 320 -4.26 -13.65 25.72
CA PRO A 320 -4.26 -12.99 27.01
C PRO A 320 -5.15 -11.73 27.05
N PRO A 321 -5.68 -11.39 28.25
CA PRO A 321 -6.65 -10.33 28.43
C PRO A 321 -5.96 -8.97 28.41
N SER A 322 -6.42 -8.05 27.55
CA SER A 322 -6.03 -6.65 27.70
C SER A 322 -6.58 -6.10 29.02
N ALA A 323 -5.63 -5.76 29.89
CA ALA A 323 -5.76 -5.03 31.13
C ALA A 323 -6.61 -3.74 30.97
N PRO A 324 -7.17 -3.20 32.07
CA PRO A 324 -8.24 -2.22 32.02
C PRO A 324 -7.76 -0.91 31.42
N ARG A 325 -8.42 -0.45 30.35
CA ARG A 325 -8.24 0.93 29.88
C ARG A 325 -8.49 1.88 31.06
N PRO A 326 -7.61 2.86 31.32
CA PRO A 326 -7.87 3.88 32.31
C PRO A 326 -9.19 4.58 31.93
N LYS A 327 -10.04 4.77 32.95
CA LYS A 327 -11.30 5.50 32.85
C LYS A 327 -11.00 6.93 32.44
N VAL A 328 -10.91 7.18 31.13
CA VAL A 328 -11.23 8.48 30.58
C VAL A 328 -12.68 8.72 30.99
N ALA A 329 -12.93 9.73 31.82
CA ALA A 329 -14.26 10.12 32.24
C ALA A 329 -15.15 10.18 31.00
N ARG A 330 -15.99 9.15 30.81
CA ARG A 330 -16.91 9.07 29.68
C ARG A 330 -17.90 10.20 29.89
N THR A 331 -17.73 11.29 29.15
CA THR A 331 -18.85 12.16 28.82
C THR A 331 -19.95 11.24 28.31
N ILE A 332 -21.03 11.13 29.08
CA ILE A 332 -22.17 10.25 28.79
C ILE A 332 -22.63 10.60 27.38
N PHE A 333 -22.44 9.67 26.43
CA PHE A 333 -22.75 9.91 25.03
C PHE A 333 -24.26 10.10 24.91
N ARG A 334 -24.68 11.30 24.53
CA ARG A 334 -26.09 11.67 24.34
C ARG A 334 -26.44 11.59 22.87
N CYS A 335 -27.65 11.12 22.58
CA CYS A 335 -28.14 11.04 21.21
C CYS A 335 -28.25 12.44 20.59
N PHE A 336 -27.66 12.67 19.41
CA PHE A 336 -27.72 13.97 18.74
C PHE A 336 -29.14 14.37 18.30
N VAL A 337 -30.05 13.40 18.14
CA VAL A 337 -31.42 13.64 17.66
C VAL A 337 -32.37 13.95 18.81
N CYS A 338 -32.32 13.17 19.90
CA CYS A 338 -33.27 13.29 21.00
C CYS A 338 -32.65 13.62 22.36
N PHE A 339 -31.32 13.66 22.46
CA PHE A 339 -30.57 13.95 23.68
C PHE A 339 -30.68 12.92 24.82
N ALA A 340 -31.25 11.74 24.57
CA ALA A 340 -31.28 10.64 25.53
C ALA A 340 -29.87 10.10 25.81
N SER A 341 -29.64 9.71 27.07
CA SER A 341 -28.39 9.14 27.58
C SER A 341 -28.53 7.69 28.06
N ASP A 342 -29.70 7.07 27.85
CA ASP A 342 -29.99 5.73 28.37
C ASP A 342 -29.14 4.66 27.69
N SER A 343 -28.68 3.68 28.47
CA SER A 343 -27.76 2.63 28.01
C SER A 343 -28.34 1.71 26.93
N GLY A 344 -29.67 1.69 26.75
CA GLY A 344 -30.39 0.94 25.71
C GLY A 344 -30.91 1.79 24.55
N HIS A 345 -30.54 3.07 24.46
CA HIS A 345 -31.09 3.97 23.45
C HIS A 345 -30.58 3.60 22.03
N PRO A 346 -31.45 3.52 21.00
CA PRO A 346 -31.04 3.17 19.64
C PRO A 346 -30.37 4.35 18.91
N PHE A 347 -29.15 4.72 19.32
CA PHE A 347 -28.44 5.92 18.84
C PHE A 347 -28.31 5.99 17.31
N ARG A 348 -28.15 4.86 16.63
CA ARG A 348 -27.94 4.78 15.17
C ARG A 348 -29.22 4.89 14.35
N THR A 349 -30.39 4.65 14.94
CA THR A 349 -31.68 4.65 14.25
C THR A 349 -32.70 5.60 14.87
N CYS A 350 -32.31 6.31 15.95
CA CYS A 350 -33.18 7.28 16.62
C CYS A 350 -33.71 8.33 15.63
N SER A 351 -35.04 8.34 15.48
CA SER A 351 -35.81 9.27 14.66
C SER A 351 -36.88 10.00 15.49
N ALA A 352 -36.57 10.29 16.76
CA ALA A 352 -37.48 11.03 17.62
C ALA A 352 -37.76 12.41 17.03
N LYS A 353 -38.97 12.94 17.22
CA LYS A 353 -39.39 14.27 16.74
C LYS A 353 -39.22 15.38 17.78
N VAL A 354 -38.86 15.00 19.01
CA VAL A 354 -38.73 15.90 20.16
C VAL A 354 -37.55 15.44 21.01
N ARG A 355 -36.85 16.37 21.64
CA ARG A 355 -35.78 16.05 22.59
C ARG A 355 -36.35 15.68 23.96
N VAL A 356 -35.66 14.80 24.67
CA VAL A 356 -36.04 14.36 26.02
C VAL A 356 -35.89 15.47 27.06
N ASP A 357 -35.07 16.49 26.78
CA ASP A 357 -34.86 17.67 27.64
C ASP A 357 -35.87 18.80 27.36
N GLY A 358 -36.85 18.58 26.47
CA GLY A 358 -37.88 19.56 26.13
C GLY A 358 -37.41 20.76 25.29
N LYS A 359 -36.13 20.77 24.87
CA LYS A 359 -35.57 21.82 24.02
C LYS A 359 -35.87 21.60 22.54
N GLU A 360 -35.67 22.65 21.75
CA GLU A 360 -35.82 22.60 20.29
C GLU A 360 -34.88 21.56 19.65
N GLN A 361 -35.41 20.85 18.66
CA GLN A 361 -34.67 19.83 17.95
C GLN A 361 -33.84 20.44 16.83
N HIS A 362 -32.53 20.59 17.07
CA HIS A 362 -31.61 21.14 16.06
C HIS A 362 -31.11 20.11 15.05
N ALA A 363 -31.26 18.82 15.32
CA ALA A 363 -30.81 17.75 14.42
C ALA A 363 -31.87 16.64 14.24
N ILE A 364 -32.03 16.19 13.00
CA ILE A 364 -32.95 15.12 12.58
C ILE A 364 -32.21 14.08 11.74
N ARG A 365 -32.84 12.94 11.49
CA ARG A 365 -32.37 12.00 10.45
C ARG A 365 -33.00 12.35 9.12
N GLY A 366 -32.16 12.70 8.15
CA GLY A 366 -32.59 12.97 6.78
C GLY A 366 -32.97 11.70 6.00
N PRO A 367 -33.43 11.84 4.74
CA PRO A 367 -33.93 10.73 3.91
C PRO A 367 -32.92 9.58 3.71
N GLY A 368 -31.61 9.87 3.81
CA GLY A 368 -30.53 8.88 3.72
C GLY A 368 -30.06 8.31 5.06
N GLY A 369 -30.84 8.49 6.14
CA GLY A 369 -30.51 7.99 7.48
C GLY A 369 -29.37 8.72 8.19
N ARG A 370 -28.71 9.70 7.55
CA ARG A 370 -27.66 10.54 8.17
C ARG A 370 -28.28 11.62 9.05
N VAL A 371 -27.56 11.97 10.12
CA VAL A 371 -27.95 13.07 11.00
C VAL A 371 -27.60 14.40 10.32
N VAL A 372 -28.59 15.27 10.21
CA VAL A 372 -28.52 16.58 9.56
C VAL A 372 -29.13 17.65 10.46
N PHE A 373 -28.78 18.91 10.27
CA PHE A 373 -29.46 20.00 10.96
C PHE A 373 -30.91 20.11 10.46
N ALA A 374 -31.85 20.30 11.38
CA ALA A 374 -33.28 20.35 11.06
C ALA A 374 -33.66 21.55 10.18
N ASP A 375 -32.92 22.66 10.30
CA ASP A 375 -33.21 23.91 9.60
C ASP A 375 -32.67 23.97 8.15
N SER A 376 -31.53 23.32 7.92
CA SER A 376 -30.74 23.48 6.68
C SER A 376 -30.50 22.16 5.96
N LEU A 377 -30.86 21.03 6.58
CA LEU A 377 -30.61 19.67 6.10
C LEU A 377 -29.14 19.38 5.77
N LYS A 378 -28.22 20.24 6.22
CA LYS A 378 -26.78 20.06 6.07
C LYS A 378 -26.28 19.00 7.05
N PRO A 379 -25.32 18.15 6.65
CA PRO A 379 -24.77 17.12 7.52
C PRO A 379 -24.08 17.75 8.73
N ILE A 380 -24.28 17.15 9.91
CA ILE A 380 -23.56 17.55 11.11
C ILE A 380 -22.12 17.02 11.06
N CYS A 381 -21.16 17.79 11.58
CA CYS A 381 -19.80 17.31 11.79
C CYS A 381 -19.74 16.48 13.09
N ILE A 382 -19.76 15.15 12.99
CA ILE A 382 -19.80 14.25 14.15
C ILE A 382 -18.59 14.46 15.06
N ASP A 383 -17.39 14.64 14.49
CA ASP A 383 -16.17 14.86 15.26
C ASP A 383 -16.21 16.14 16.11
N TYR A 384 -16.83 17.20 15.58
CA TYR A 384 -17.08 18.42 16.34
C TYR A 384 -18.10 18.19 17.46
N GLN A 385 -19.20 17.48 17.18
CA GLN A 385 -20.23 17.19 18.19
C GLN A 385 -19.74 16.29 19.32
N LEU A 386 -18.79 15.38 19.03
CA LEU A 386 -18.18 14.49 20.02
C LEU A 386 -17.17 15.21 20.93
N LYS A 387 -16.48 16.24 20.41
CA LYS A 387 -15.47 17.00 21.15
C LYS A 387 -16.05 18.17 21.95
N GLY A 388 -17.26 18.62 21.60
CA GLY A 388 -18.03 19.62 22.35
C GLY A 388 -17.94 21.02 21.74
N CYS A 389 -18.93 21.87 22.05
CA CYS A 389 -19.14 23.16 21.38
C CYS A 389 -18.03 24.20 21.62
N SER A 390 -17.04 23.90 22.47
CA SER A 390 -15.89 24.74 22.78
C SER A 390 -14.62 24.41 21.99
N THR A 391 -14.64 23.39 21.10
CA THR A 391 -13.46 22.96 20.36
C THR A 391 -13.49 23.37 18.89
N ALA A 392 -12.42 24.01 18.41
CA ALA A 392 -12.24 24.27 16.98
C ALA A 392 -11.94 22.95 16.24
N CYS A 393 -12.76 22.62 15.24
CA CYS A 393 -12.47 21.50 14.35
C CYS A 393 -11.47 21.96 13.27
N ARG A 394 -10.50 21.09 12.93
CA ARG A 394 -9.38 21.38 12.00
C ARG A 394 -9.80 21.69 10.56
N THR A 395 -11.11 21.70 10.27
CA THR A 395 -11.66 21.95 8.92
C THR A 395 -11.92 23.42 8.63
N GLY A 396 -11.57 24.35 9.54
CA GLY A 396 -11.56 25.80 9.27
C GLY A 396 -12.91 26.45 8.98
N GLY A 397 -14.00 25.68 8.96
CA GLY A 397 -15.36 26.14 8.74
C GLY A 397 -16.09 26.51 10.03
N VAL A 398 -17.16 27.29 9.91
CA VAL A 398 -18.06 27.59 11.03
C VAL A 398 -18.86 26.34 11.38
N HIS A 399 -18.57 25.73 12.54
CA HIS A 399 -19.28 24.56 13.03
C HIS A 399 -20.41 24.96 13.99
N ARG A 400 -21.61 24.41 13.77
CA ARG A 400 -22.76 24.62 14.66
C ARG A 400 -22.87 23.45 15.62
N CYS A 401 -23.16 23.71 16.89
CA CYS A 401 -23.41 22.63 17.84
C CYS A 401 -24.85 22.12 17.66
N ALA A 402 -25.04 20.81 17.61
CA ALA A 402 -26.38 20.21 17.57
C ALA A 402 -27.06 20.24 18.97
N ASN A 403 -26.27 20.50 20.01
CA ASN A 403 -26.68 20.39 21.40
C ASN A 403 -27.00 21.74 22.07
N CYS A 404 -26.49 22.86 21.53
CA CYS A 404 -26.51 24.19 22.13
C CYS A 404 -27.10 25.24 21.20
#